data_AF-A0AAV4EWF6-F1
#
_entry.id   AF-A0AAV4EWF6-F1
#
_cell.length_a   1.000
_cell.length_b   1.000
_cell.length_c   1.000
_cell.angle_alpha   90.00
_cell.angle_beta   90.00
_cell.angle_gamma   90.00
#
_symmetry.space_group_name_H-M   'P 1'
#
loop_
_entity.id
_entity.type
_entity.pdbx_description
1 polymer ?
#
loop_
_entity_poly.entity_id
_entity_poly.type
_entity_poly.pdbx_seq_one_letter_code
_entity_poly.pdbx_strand_id
1 'polypeptide(L)'
;MNQPKGVVLDFFGLSLVVVVVVEVHVVVLVVVVVVVVVVVVVVAVVVVIVVVVVVVAAVVVRRCYDSDGFAMASRIVRFLLSNTEINTQINGSSKAMLFMSNVGTPQGDSLSPVLFTIYLENALREIRTTLPEPNSSYGREIPSEIVYADDVDFIGHDYANIAKIQETLEKCQLKVNTDKTEFTLL
;
A
#
# COMPACT_ATOMS: atom_id res chain seq x y z
N MET A 1 44.30 73.36 -56.33
CA MET A 1 44.99 72.63 -55.24
C MET A 1 44.03 72.49 -54.08
N ASN A 2 43.42 71.31 -53.92
CA ASN A 2 42.56 70.95 -52.78
C ASN A 2 43.45 70.26 -51.73
N GLN A 3 43.53 70.82 -50.53
CA GLN A 3 44.10 70.10 -49.38
C GLN A 3 43.02 69.29 -48.66
N PRO A 4 43.33 68.06 -48.20
CA PRO A 4 42.35 67.21 -47.54
C PRO A 4 42.12 67.70 -46.10
N LYS A 5 40.85 67.91 -45.75
CA LYS A 5 40.44 68.15 -44.36
C LYS A 5 40.65 66.85 -43.59
N GLY A 6 41.63 66.86 -42.68
CA GLY A 6 41.87 65.77 -41.74
C GLY A 6 40.64 65.57 -40.85
N VAL A 7 40.06 64.37 -40.91
CA VAL A 7 39.05 63.93 -39.95
C VAL A 7 39.80 63.60 -38.66
N VAL A 8 39.71 64.50 -37.68
CA VAL A 8 40.17 64.22 -36.31
C VAL A 8 39.14 63.26 -35.71
N LEU A 9 39.47 61.97 -35.65
CA LEU A 9 38.67 61.00 -34.89
C LEU A 9 38.82 61.35 -33.41
N ASP A 10 37.70 61.66 -32.76
CA ASP A 10 37.62 62.11 -31.38
C ASP A 10 37.85 60.92 -30.41
N PHE A 11 39.11 60.59 -30.15
CA PHE A 11 39.53 59.46 -29.29
C PHE A 11 39.02 59.56 -27.85
N PHE A 12 38.72 60.77 -27.35
CA PHE A 12 38.20 60.98 -26.00
C PHE A 12 36.76 60.50 -25.82
N GLY A 13 35.91 60.67 -26.84
CA GLY A 13 34.51 60.19 -26.79
C GLY A 13 34.42 58.67 -26.77
N LEU A 14 35.31 57.97 -27.49
CA LEU A 14 35.33 56.51 -27.54
C LEU A 14 35.74 55.89 -26.19
N SER A 15 36.71 56.49 -25.50
CA SER A 15 37.20 55.99 -24.21
C SER A 15 36.15 56.11 -23.09
N LEU A 16 35.35 57.19 -23.08
CA LEU A 16 34.28 57.38 -22.10
C LEU A 16 33.14 56.38 -22.30
N VAL A 17 32.76 56.13 -23.56
CA VAL A 17 31.72 55.14 -23.91
C VAL A 17 32.13 53.73 -23.47
N VAL A 18 33.40 53.36 -23.66
CA VAL A 18 33.91 52.05 -23.22
C VAL A 18 33.84 51.91 -21.69
N VAL A 19 34.21 52.94 -20.92
CA VAL A 19 34.13 52.92 -19.45
C VAL A 19 32.69 52.74 -18.97
N VAL A 20 31.73 53.49 -19.53
CA VAL A 20 30.31 53.39 -19.17
C VAL A 20 29.75 52.01 -19.52
N VAL A 21 30.10 51.45 -20.69
CA VAL A 21 29.65 50.11 -21.09
C VAL A 21 30.17 49.03 -20.13
N VAL A 22 31.44 49.13 -19.71
CA VAL A 22 32.05 48.20 -18.75
C VAL A 22 31.37 48.31 -17.40
N GLU A 23 31.12 49.53 -16.90
CA GLU A 23 30.43 49.75 -15.61
C GLU A 23 29.01 49.17 -15.62
N VAL A 24 28.26 49.39 -16.69
CA VAL A 24 26.92 48.80 -16.89
C VAL A 24 26.99 47.27 -16.92
N HIS A 25 27.96 46.68 -17.62
CA HIS A 25 28.13 45.22 -17.67
C HIS A 25 28.46 44.63 -16.29
N VAL A 26 29.30 45.30 -15.51
CA VAL A 26 29.63 44.88 -14.14
C VAL A 26 28.40 44.93 -13.25
N VAL A 27 27.60 46.00 -13.31
CA VAL A 27 26.34 46.12 -12.55
C VAL A 27 25.36 45.01 -12.93
N VAL A 28 25.17 44.77 -14.23
CA VAL A 28 24.29 43.69 -14.73
C VAL A 28 24.78 42.33 -14.23
N LEU A 29 26.09 42.05 -14.29
CA LEU A 29 26.66 40.80 -13.81
C LEU A 29 26.40 40.61 -12.30
N VAL A 30 26.62 41.64 -11.49
CA VAL A 30 26.36 41.59 -10.05
C VAL A 30 24.88 41.31 -9.76
N VAL A 31 23.96 41.99 -10.47
CA VAL A 31 22.52 41.75 -10.31
C VAL A 31 22.16 40.32 -10.68
N VAL A 32 22.69 39.79 -11.79
CA VAL A 32 22.44 38.41 -12.22
C VAL A 32 22.94 37.42 -11.16
N VAL A 33 24.15 37.62 -10.63
CA VAL A 33 24.71 36.75 -9.58
C VAL A 33 23.84 36.76 -8.33
N VAL A 34 23.40 37.95 -7.88
CA VAL A 34 22.51 38.07 -6.71
C VAL A 34 21.19 37.34 -6.95
N VAL A 35 20.57 37.52 -8.11
CA VAL A 35 19.31 36.83 -8.46
C VAL A 35 19.49 35.32 -8.45
N VAL A 36 20.57 34.81 -9.06
CA VAL A 36 20.86 33.37 -9.08
C VAL A 36 21.03 32.82 -7.66
N VAL A 37 21.78 33.51 -6.80
CA VAL A 37 21.98 33.10 -5.40
C VAL A 37 20.65 33.06 -4.65
N VAL A 38 19.79 34.07 -4.81
CA VAL A 38 18.47 34.11 -4.18
C VAL A 38 17.61 32.94 -4.64
N VAL A 39 17.58 32.65 -5.94
CA VAL A 39 16.81 31.52 -6.50
C VAL A 39 17.30 30.19 -5.93
N VAL A 40 18.62 29.98 -5.86
CA VAL A 40 19.20 28.75 -5.29
C VAL A 40 18.81 28.58 -3.82
N VAL A 41 18.87 29.65 -3.03
CA VAL A 41 18.47 29.61 -1.61
C VAL A 41 16.98 29.29 -1.47
N VAL A 42 16.12 29.93 -2.26
CA VAL A 42 14.68 29.66 -2.24
C VAL A 42 14.38 28.21 -2.60
N VAL A 43 15.01 27.69 -3.66
CA VAL A 43 14.83 26.29 -4.07
C VAL A 43 15.30 25.33 -2.98
N ALA A 44 16.45 25.59 -2.35
CA ALA A 44 16.95 24.77 -1.25
C ALA A 44 15.99 24.76 -0.06
N VAL A 45 15.44 25.92 0.32
CA VAL A 45 14.44 26.02 1.39
C VAL A 45 13.17 25.24 1.06
N VAL A 46 12.66 25.36 -0.18
CA VAL A 46 11.47 24.61 -0.63
C VAL A 46 11.73 23.11 -0.57
N VAL A 47 12.89 22.64 -1.03
CA VAL A 47 13.26 21.22 -0.98
C VAL A 47 13.29 20.72 0.47
N VAL A 48 13.91 21.48 1.39
CA VAL A 48 13.94 21.12 2.82
C VAL A 48 12.53 21.04 3.39
N ILE A 49 11.66 22.01 3.08
CA ILE A 49 10.26 22.01 3.55
C ILE A 49 9.53 20.77 3.01
N VAL A 50 9.66 20.47 1.71
CA VAL A 50 9.01 19.29 1.10
C VAL A 50 9.49 18.00 1.76
N VAL A 51 10.80 17.85 1.96
CA VAL A 51 11.37 16.67 2.63
C VAL A 51 10.84 16.55 4.06
N VAL A 52 10.83 17.64 4.82
CA VAL A 52 10.29 17.65 6.19
C VAL A 52 8.81 17.26 6.20
N VAL A 53 8.00 17.82 5.31
CA VAL A 53 6.57 17.49 5.21
C VAL A 53 6.38 16.02 4.87
N VAL A 54 7.11 15.48 3.89
CA VAL A 54 7.02 14.07 3.50
C VAL A 54 7.44 13.15 4.64
N VAL A 55 8.55 13.45 5.31
CA VAL A 55 9.04 12.65 6.44
C VAL A 55 8.06 12.70 7.61
N VAL A 56 7.57 13.89 7.98
CA VAL A 56 6.57 14.04 9.05
C VAL A 56 5.29 13.31 8.69
N ALA A 57 4.79 13.43 7.46
CA ALA A 57 3.62 12.71 7.00
C ALA A 57 3.84 11.19 7.09
N ALA A 58 4.98 10.68 6.61
CA ALA A 58 5.31 9.26 6.70
C ALA A 58 5.41 8.77 8.16
N VAL A 59 6.00 9.58 9.05
CA VAL A 59 6.11 9.26 10.49
C VAL A 59 4.74 9.27 11.16
N VAL A 60 3.88 10.26 10.86
CA VAL A 60 2.52 10.35 11.41
C VAL A 60 1.67 9.19 10.90
N VAL A 61 1.70 8.89 9.60
CA VAL A 61 1.00 7.73 9.03
C VAL A 61 1.47 6.44 9.70
N ARG A 62 2.80 6.27 9.85
CA ARG A 62 3.35 5.11 10.55
C ARG A 62 2.86 5.05 11.99
N ARG A 63 2.84 6.15 12.75
CA ARG A 63 2.35 6.20 14.14
C ARG A 63 0.85 5.96 14.26
N CYS A 64 0.03 6.40 13.30
CA CYS A 64 -1.39 6.08 13.24
C CYS A 64 -1.64 4.61 12.93
N TYR A 65 -0.73 3.98 12.17
CA TYR A 65 -0.80 2.56 11.84
C TYR A 65 -0.16 1.66 12.91
N ASP A 66 0.73 2.19 13.74
CA ASP A 66 1.55 1.42 14.67
C ASP A 66 0.81 1.21 16.01
N SER A 67 0.41 -0.04 16.20
CA SER A 67 0.31 -0.76 17.46
C SER A 67 -0.95 -0.60 18.32
N ASP A 68 -1.43 0.60 18.66
CA ASP A 68 -2.41 0.67 19.77
C ASP A 68 -3.83 0.26 19.39
N GLY A 69 -4.30 0.71 18.21
CA GLY A 69 -5.64 0.34 17.72
C GLY A 69 -5.75 -1.14 17.34
N PHE A 70 -4.74 -1.68 16.67
CA PHE A 70 -4.72 -3.09 16.26
C PHE A 70 -4.56 -4.04 17.46
N ALA A 71 -3.67 -3.72 18.41
CA ALA A 71 -3.54 -4.50 19.63
C ALA A 71 -4.86 -4.46 20.44
N MET A 72 -5.51 -3.32 20.57
CA MET A 72 -6.79 -3.20 21.28
C MET A 72 -7.91 -3.97 20.56
N ALA A 73 -8.03 -3.84 19.24
CA ALA A 73 -9.00 -4.60 18.45
C ALA A 73 -8.77 -6.10 18.59
N SER A 74 -7.53 -6.58 18.54
CA SER A 74 -7.20 -7.99 18.74
C SER A 74 -7.58 -8.49 20.15
N ARG A 75 -7.45 -7.63 21.18
CA ARG A 75 -7.84 -7.95 22.55
C ARG A 75 -9.36 -8.02 22.70
N ILE A 76 -10.09 -7.11 22.06
CA ILE A 76 -11.57 -7.13 22.05
C ILE A 76 -12.08 -8.37 21.31
N VAL A 77 -11.52 -8.68 20.14
CA VAL A 77 -11.88 -9.90 19.39
C VAL A 77 -11.59 -11.14 20.22
N ARG A 78 -10.41 -11.25 20.84
CA ARG A 78 -10.10 -12.35 21.75
C ARG A 78 -11.07 -12.42 22.92
N PHE A 79 -11.44 -11.29 23.51
CA PHE A 79 -12.42 -11.25 24.61
C PHE A 79 -13.81 -11.72 24.16
N LEU A 80 -14.29 -11.26 23.00
CA LEU A 80 -15.59 -11.62 22.44
C LEU A 80 -15.70 -13.10 22.07
N LEU A 81 -14.60 -13.71 21.61
CA LEU A 81 -14.52 -15.12 21.23
C LEU A 81 -14.12 -16.04 22.39
N SER A 82 -13.50 -15.49 23.45
CA SER A 82 -13.11 -16.27 24.63
C SER A 82 -14.28 -16.41 25.57
N ASN A 83 -14.52 -17.64 26.04
CA ASN A 83 -15.53 -17.92 27.06
C ASN A 83 -16.95 -17.48 26.69
N THR A 84 -17.28 -17.48 25.40
CA THR A 84 -18.63 -17.18 24.94
C THR A 84 -19.56 -18.35 25.29
N GLU A 85 -20.49 -18.08 26.20
CA GLU A 85 -21.59 -19.01 26.50
C GLU A 85 -22.76 -18.74 25.55
N ILE A 86 -23.18 -19.76 24.82
CA ILE A 86 -24.32 -19.67 23.91
C ILE A 86 -25.56 -20.17 24.65
N ASN A 87 -26.61 -19.34 24.67
CA ASN A 87 -27.94 -19.71 25.16
C ASN A 87 -28.93 -19.71 24.00
N THR A 88 -29.42 -20.89 23.64
CA THR A 88 -30.44 -21.03 22.59
C THR A 88 -31.83 -20.83 23.15
N GLN A 89 -32.55 -19.82 22.64
CA GLN A 89 -33.99 -19.69 22.87
C GLN A 89 -34.75 -20.46 21.79
N ILE A 90 -35.65 -21.36 22.21
CA ILE A 90 -36.54 -22.11 21.31
C ILE A 90 -37.97 -21.86 21.77
N ASN A 91 -38.84 -21.37 20.88
CA ASN A 91 -40.24 -21.03 21.18
C ASN A 91 -40.42 -20.08 22.38
N GLY A 92 -39.57 -19.05 22.49
CA GLY A 92 -39.64 -18.06 23.58
C GLY A 92 -39.22 -18.59 24.96
N SER A 93 -38.83 -19.87 25.05
CA SER A 93 -38.28 -20.47 26.26
C SER A 93 -36.76 -20.59 26.10
N SER A 94 -36.01 -20.01 27.04
CA SER A 94 -34.59 -20.28 27.15
C SER A 94 -34.42 -21.73 27.62
N LYS A 95 -33.86 -22.60 26.78
CA LYS A 95 -33.34 -23.87 27.29
C LYS A 95 -32.11 -23.52 28.12
N ALA A 96 -32.14 -23.80 29.41
CA ALA A 96 -31.06 -23.53 30.36
C ALA A 96 -29.78 -24.38 30.14
N MET A 97 -29.48 -24.74 28.89
CA MET A 97 -28.28 -25.48 28.53
C MET A 97 -27.30 -24.50 27.90
N LEU A 98 -26.53 -23.84 28.76
CA LEU A 98 -25.38 -23.05 28.34
C LEU A 98 -24.32 -24.03 27.85
N PHE A 99 -23.82 -23.81 26.63
CA PHE A 99 -22.64 -24.52 26.14
C PHE A 99 -21.57 -23.53 25.73
N MET A 100 -20.32 -23.90 25.98
CA MET A 100 -19.15 -23.10 25.65
C MET A 100 -18.86 -23.24 24.15
N SER A 101 -18.78 -22.11 23.45
CA SER A 101 -18.26 -22.07 22.09
C SER A 101 -16.74 -22.01 22.16
N ASN A 102 -16.07 -23.17 22.11
CA ASN A 102 -14.62 -23.28 22.18
C ASN A 102 -13.92 -23.40 20.81
N VAL A 103 -14.68 -23.68 19.74
CA VAL A 103 -14.18 -23.79 18.37
C VAL A 103 -15.13 -23.05 17.43
N GLY A 104 -14.57 -22.23 16.53
CA GLY A 104 -15.31 -21.45 15.55
C GLY A 104 -15.82 -20.10 16.05
N THR A 105 -16.58 -19.42 15.19
CA THR A 105 -17.20 -18.12 15.48
C THR A 105 -18.72 -18.24 15.50
N PRO A 106 -19.45 -17.54 16.39
CA PRO A 106 -20.91 -17.60 16.42
C PRO A 106 -21.54 -17.17 15.09
N GLN A 107 -22.39 -18.01 14.51
CA GLN A 107 -23.13 -17.66 13.30
C GLN A 107 -24.17 -16.56 13.59
N GLY A 108 -24.29 -15.60 12.69
CA GLY A 108 -25.18 -14.44 12.84
C GLY A 108 -24.54 -13.23 13.52
N ASP A 109 -23.32 -13.35 14.04
CA ASP A 109 -22.54 -12.20 14.48
C ASP A 109 -21.88 -11.49 13.27
N SER A 110 -21.84 -10.15 13.33
CA SER A 110 -21.35 -9.31 12.22
C SER A 110 -19.84 -9.39 11.99
N LEU A 111 -19.04 -9.78 13.00
CA LEU A 111 -17.60 -9.95 12.87
C LEU A 111 -17.23 -11.34 12.38
N SER A 112 -18.04 -12.35 12.68
CA SER A 112 -17.81 -13.74 12.27
C SER A 112 -17.46 -13.94 10.79
N PRO A 113 -18.17 -13.37 9.79
CA PRO A 113 -17.80 -13.55 8.38
C PRO A 113 -16.42 -12.96 8.04
N VAL A 114 -16.08 -11.82 8.65
CA VAL A 114 -14.77 -11.16 8.46
C VAL A 114 -13.66 -11.99 9.11
N LEU A 115 -13.89 -12.47 10.34
CA LEU A 115 -12.93 -13.31 11.06
C LEU A 115 -12.69 -14.63 10.33
N PHE A 116 -13.74 -15.26 9.81
CA PHE A 116 -13.62 -16.48 9.02
C PHE A 116 -12.83 -16.23 7.72
N THR A 117 -13.09 -15.13 7.02
CA THR A 117 -12.34 -14.76 5.80
C THR A 117 -10.85 -14.59 6.09
N ILE A 118 -10.49 -13.90 7.18
CA ILE A 118 -9.08 -13.71 7.59
C ILE A 118 -8.44 -15.06 7.96
N TYR A 119 -9.19 -15.92 8.66
CA TYR A 119 -8.72 -17.24 9.05
C TYR A 119 -8.47 -18.15 7.85
N LEU A 120 -9.43 -18.19 6.91
CA LEU A 120 -9.33 -18.96 5.68
C LEU A 120 -8.16 -18.47 4.80
N GLU A 121 -8.00 -17.16 4.62
CA GLU A 121 -6.87 -16.58 3.86
C GLU A 121 -5.51 -16.97 4.47
N ASN A 122 -5.40 -17.05 5.80
CA ASN A 122 -4.18 -17.54 6.43
C ASN A 122 -3.89 -19.01 6.07
N ALA A 123 -4.92 -19.86 6.05
CA ALA A 123 -4.78 -21.26 5.64
C ALA A 123 -4.46 -21.40 4.14
N LEU A 124 -5.11 -20.60 3.29
CA LEU A 124 -4.87 -20.57 1.84
C LEU A 124 -3.44 -20.11 1.51
N ARG A 125 -2.85 -19.19 2.29
CA ARG A 125 -1.43 -18.83 2.13
C ARG A 125 -0.50 -20.03 2.30
N GLU A 126 -0.76 -20.90 3.27
CA GLU A 126 0.04 -22.12 3.44
C GLU A 126 -0.18 -23.08 2.25
N ILE A 127 -1.43 -23.21 1.77
CA ILE A 127 -1.74 -23.99 0.56
C ILE A 127 -0.95 -23.47 -0.66
N ARG A 128 -0.92 -22.16 -0.89
CA ARG A 128 -0.19 -21.53 -2.02
C ARG A 128 1.32 -21.77 -1.94
N THR A 129 1.90 -21.97 -0.75
CA THR A 129 3.32 -22.33 -0.58
C THR A 129 3.61 -23.82 -0.82
N THR A 130 2.60 -24.68 -0.65
CA THR A 130 2.76 -26.14 -0.71
C THR A 130 2.33 -26.71 -2.06
N LEU A 131 1.39 -26.07 -2.75
CA LEU A 131 1.09 -26.36 -4.14
C LEU A 131 2.19 -25.76 -5.02
N PRO A 132 2.67 -26.48 -6.05
CA PRO A 132 3.50 -25.84 -7.08
C PRO A 132 2.73 -24.63 -7.61
N GLU A 133 3.42 -23.51 -7.88
CA GLU A 133 2.75 -22.33 -8.44
C GLU A 133 1.87 -22.81 -9.59
N PRO A 134 0.55 -22.54 -9.54
CA PRO A 134 -0.26 -22.75 -10.71
C PRO A 134 0.35 -21.82 -11.74
N ASN A 135 1.18 -22.37 -12.63
CA ASN A 135 1.58 -21.69 -13.84
C ASN A 135 0.27 -21.23 -14.44
N SER A 136 -0.05 -19.93 -14.30
CA SER A 136 -1.34 -19.38 -14.71
C SER A 136 -1.47 -19.76 -16.17
N SER A 137 -2.24 -20.81 -16.42
CA SER A 137 -2.17 -21.56 -17.67
C SER A 137 -2.71 -20.72 -18.83
N TYR A 138 -3.39 -19.63 -18.47
CA TYR A 138 -4.01 -18.64 -19.31
C TYR A 138 -3.31 -17.25 -19.22
N GLY A 139 -2.08 -17.20 -18.69
CA GLY A 139 -1.39 -15.93 -18.42
C GLY A 139 -2.01 -15.13 -17.28
N ARG A 140 -1.67 -13.84 -17.16
CA ARG A 140 -2.17 -12.92 -16.11
C ARG A 140 -3.68 -12.59 -16.21
N GLU A 141 -4.41 -13.18 -17.15
CA GLU A 141 -5.81 -12.83 -17.44
C GLU A 141 -6.81 -13.61 -16.57
N ILE A 142 -6.52 -14.86 -16.20
CA ILE A 142 -7.39 -15.68 -15.36
C ILE A 142 -6.68 -15.96 -14.01
N PRO A 143 -7.33 -15.68 -12.88
CA PRO A 143 -6.76 -16.00 -11.58
C PRO A 143 -6.68 -17.52 -11.40
N SER A 144 -5.63 -17.99 -10.71
CA SER A 144 -5.45 -19.41 -10.41
C SER A 144 -6.32 -19.93 -9.27
N GLU A 145 -7.01 -19.02 -8.58
CA GLU A 145 -7.83 -19.29 -7.40
C GLU A 145 -8.96 -18.27 -7.33
N ILE A 146 -10.17 -18.73 -7.02
CA ILE A 146 -11.34 -17.90 -6.72
C ILE A 146 -11.86 -18.32 -5.36
N VAL A 147 -12.13 -17.35 -4.49
CA VAL A 147 -12.58 -17.60 -3.11
C VAL A 147 -13.80 -16.77 -2.81
N TYR A 148 -14.86 -17.40 -2.31
CA TYR A 148 -16.06 -16.73 -1.84
C TYR A 148 -16.61 -17.43 -0.59
N ALA A 149 -16.58 -16.72 0.55
CA ALA A 149 -16.95 -17.30 1.85
C ALA A 149 -16.15 -18.58 2.15
N ASP A 150 -16.80 -19.74 2.24
CA ASP A 150 -16.20 -21.05 2.45
C ASP A 150 -15.92 -21.83 1.15
N ASP A 151 -16.38 -21.33 0.01
CA ASP A 151 -16.13 -21.92 -1.31
C ASP A 151 -14.78 -21.45 -1.88
N VAL A 152 -13.96 -22.41 -2.32
CA VAL A 152 -12.63 -22.17 -2.88
C VAL A 152 -12.47 -23.00 -4.16
N ASP A 153 -12.29 -22.32 -5.27
CA ASP A 153 -12.06 -22.91 -6.58
C ASP A 153 -10.61 -22.73 -7.02
N PHE A 154 -9.94 -23.82 -7.38
CA PHE A 154 -8.61 -23.79 -7.98
C PHE A 154 -8.70 -23.95 -9.50
N ILE A 155 -8.08 -23.04 -10.24
CA ILE A 155 -8.15 -22.98 -11.70
C ILE A 155 -6.76 -23.28 -12.29
N GLY A 156 -6.67 -24.31 -13.13
CA GLY A 156 -5.43 -24.73 -13.77
C GLY A 156 -5.64 -25.82 -14.82
N HIS A 157 -4.54 -26.31 -15.41
CA HIS A 157 -4.57 -27.44 -16.36
C HIS A 157 -4.84 -28.79 -15.68
N ASP A 158 -4.32 -28.96 -14.48
CA ASP A 158 -4.43 -30.19 -13.70
C ASP A 158 -5.34 -29.97 -12.50
N TYR A 159 -6.02 -31.03 -12.09
CA TYR A 159 -6.82 -31.01 -10.87
C TYR A 159 -5.95 -30.77 -9.65
N ALA A 160 -6.41 -29.87 -8.78
CA ALA A 160 -5.77 -29.62 -7.51
C ALA A 160 -5.70 -30.90 -6.65
N ASN A 161 -4.59 -31.11 -5.96
CA ASN A 161 -4.43 -32.27 -5.10
C ASN A 161 -5.20 -32.07 -3.78
N ILE A 162 -6.47 -32.49 -3.80
CA ILE A 162 -7.40 -32.34 -2.66
C ILE A 162 -6.86 -32.97 -1.38
N ALA A 163 -6.15 -34.11 -1.46
CA ALA A 163 -5.57 -34.75 -0.28
C ALA A 163 -4.52 -33.87 0.40
N LYS A 164 -3.66 -33.21 -0.39
CA LYS A 164 -2.64 -32.27 0.12
C LYS A 164 -3.26 -30.98 0.67
N ILE A 165 -4.33 -30.50 0.03
CA ILE A 165 -5.11 -29.36 0.51
C ILE A 165 -5.75 -29.69 1.86
N GLN A 166 -6.42 -30.84 1.97
CA GLN A 166 -7.03 -31.32 3.21
C GLN A 166 -5.99 -31.45 4.34
N GLU A 167 -4.82 -32.03 4.06
CA GLU A 167 -3.71 -32.13 5.04
C GLU A 167 -3.29 -30.74 5.57
N THR A 168 -3.25 -29.73 4.70
CA THR A 168 -2.88 -28.36 5.08
C THR A 168 -3.98 -27.68 5.89
N LEU A 169 -5.25 -27.85 5.47
CA LEU A 169 -6.42 -27.29 6.16
C LEU A 169 -6.65 -27.91 7.54
N GLU A 170 -6.34 -29.20 7.72
CA GLU A 170 -6.46 -29.89 9.01
C GLU A 170 -5.56 -29.27 10.09
N LYS A 171 -4.37 -28.76 9.72
CA LYS A 171 -3.51 -28.01 10.64
C LYS A 171 -4.19 -26.74 11.17
N CYS A 172 -5.07 -26.17 10.35
CA CYS A 172 -5.92 -25.03 10.67
C CYS A 172 -7.31 -25.47 11.16
N GLN A 173 -7.51 -26.73 11.59
CA GLN A 173 -8.81 -27.23 12.06
C GLN A 173 -9.98 -27.01 11.06
N LEU A 174 -9.65 -26.88 9.77
CA LEU A 174 -10.62 -26.78 8.68
C LEU A 174 -10.76 -28.13 8.00
N LYS A 175 -11.97 -28.42 7.53
CA LYS A 175 -12.29 -29.68 6.87
C LYS A 175 -13.01 -29.40 5.56
N VAL A 176 -12.48 -29.95 4.47
CA VAL A 176 -13.13 -29.90 3.16
C VAL A 176 -14.36 -30.81 3.17
N ASN A 177 -15.45 -30.33 2.60
CA ASN A 177 -16.62 -31.14 2.33
C ASN A 177 -16.42 -31.90 1.01
N THR A 178 -15.89 -33.12 1.10
CA THR A 178 -15.61 -33.97 -0.06
C THR A 178 -16.87 -34.30 -0.87
N ASP A 179 -18.03 -34.35 -0.23
CA ASP A 179 -19.31 -34.68 -0.88
C ASP A 179 -19.80 -33.54 -1.79
N LYS A 180 -19.30 -32.32 -1.57
CA LYS A 180 -19.58 -31.13 -2.38
C LYS A 180 -18.40 -30.73 -3.27
N THR A 181 -17.30 -31.46 -3.25
CA THR A 181 -16.13 -31.13 -4.06
C THR A 181 -16.35 -31.63 -5.48
N GLU A 182 -16.30 -30.72 -6.44
CA GLU A 182 -16.57 -31.01 -7.85
C GLU A 182 -15.32 -30.73 -8.70
N PHE A 183 -15.15 -31.51 -9.77
CA PHE A 183 -14.10 -31.33 -10.75
C PHE A 183 -14.74 -30.94 -12.08
N THR A 184 -14.56 -29.68 -12.49
CA THR A 184 -15.19 -29.12 -13.68
C THR A 184 -14.15 -28.75 -14.72
N LEU A 185 -14.44 -29.03 -15.99
CA LEU A 185 -13.65 -28.57 -17.13
C LEU A 185 -14.24 -27.24 -17.63
N LEU A 186 -13.37 -26.25 -17.83
CA LEU A 186 -13.72 -24.96 -18.44
C LEU A 186 -13.89 -25.07 -19.96
#